data_AF-A0A0R2TFH8-F1
#
_entry.id   AF-A0A0R2TFH8-F1
#
_cell.length_a   1.000
_cell.length_b   1.000
_cell.length_c   1.000
_cell.angle_alpha   90.00
_cell.angle_beta   90.00
_cell.angle_gamma   90.00
#
_symmetry.space_group_name_H-M   'P 1'
#
loop_
_entity.id
_entity.type
_entity.pdbx_description
1 polymer ?
#
loop_
_entity_poly.entity_id
_entity_poly.type
_entity_poly.pdbx_seq_one_letter_code
_entity_poly.pdbx_strand_id
1 'polypeptide(L)'
;MSNQENQVQSARTVLEEMLVCIISDLARISEARIEIYFTEEGIEDRLDLDGVFKVNCEVEVWTKHYDFGFELLDTAPIFFKLSDDHKYLMRSATTIKLPKPLMDIFESHYANPLFENVQFMLSGRAELCVERDYRCYMMNYLAPALLEFEFDEMSDTMLRSSYAQIYSELEEFQRWIGFAAVMHEGMIDYQNAERLQKHLNIILEYVGNGRTLPFEKLTTLCDVAGSLQPVVSLIRKNMQVAEDAYK
;
A
#
# COMPACT_ATOMS: atom_id res chain seq x y z
N MET A 1 -28.43 14.53 -4.23
CA MET A 1 -26.97 14.67 -4.09
C MET A 1 -26.55 15.86 -4.92
N SER A 2 -25.85 16.80 -4.31
CA SER A 2 -25.36 18.02 -4.98
C SER A 2 -24.15 17.71 -5.88
N ASN A 3 -23.85 18.56 -6.87
CA ASN A 3 -22.68 18.37 -7.74
C ASN A 3 -21.34 18.32 -6.97
N GLN A 4 -21.25 18.98 -5.81
CA GLN A 4 -20.05 18.95 -4.96
C GLN A 4 -19.87 17.60 -4.25
N GLU A 5 -20.95 17.01 -3.73
CA GLU A 5 -20.90 15.67 -3.10
C GLU A 5 -20.44 14.61 -4.11
N ASN A 6 -20.93 14.68 -5.35
CA ASN A 6 -20.52 13.77 -6.43
C ASN A 6 -19.03 13.91 -6.77
N GLN A 7 -18.49 15.13 -6.77
CA GLN A 7 -17.07 15.37 -7.05
C GLN A 7 -16.16 14.86 -5.94
N VAL A 8 -16.54 15.08 -4.67
CA VAL A 8 -15.80 14.57 -3.52
C VAL A 8 -15.80 13.05 -3.50
N GLN A 9 -16.95 12.42 -3.74
CA GLN A 9 -17.05 10.96 -3.82
C GLN A 9 -16.19 10.41 -4.96
N SER A 10 -16.19 11.06 -6.12
CA SER A 10 -15.34 10.67 -7.25
C SER A 10 -13.85 10.80 -6.91
N ALA A 11 -13.44 11.85 -6.22
CA ALA A 11 -12.03 12.04 -5.83
C ALA A 11 -11.59 11.02 -4.78
N ARG A 12 -12.48 10.68 -3.83
CA ARG A 12 -12.28 9.63 -2.84
C ARG A 12 -12.01 8.28 -3.53
N THR A 13 -12.91 7.84 -4.39
CA THR A 13 -12.82 6.54 -5.06
C THR A 13 -11.53 6.41 -5.87
N VAL A 14 -11.15 7.46 -6.60
CA VAL A 14 -9.91 7.46 -7.39
C VAL A 14 -8.65 7.42 -6.50
N LEU A 15 -8.68 8.04 -5.32
CA LEU A 15 -7.59 7.93 -4.34
C LEU A 15 -7.52 6.54 -3.70
N GLU A 16 -8.67 5.95 -3.37
CA GLU A 16 -8.78 4.59 -2.84
C GLU A 16 -8.24 3.56 -3.84
N GLU A 17 -8.57 3.68 -5.13
CA GLU A 17 -8.04 2.85 -6.22
C GLU A 17 -6.51 3.00 -6.37
N MET A 18 -5.99 4.23 -6.29
CA MET A 18 -4.55 4.49 -6.30
C MET A 18 -3.85 3.86 -5.08
N LEU A 19 -4.47 3.94 -3.90
CA LEU A 19 -3.94 3.32 -2.69
C LEU A 19 -3.87 1.80 -2.84
N VAL A 20 -4.90 1.15 -3.39
CA VAL A 20 -4.85 -0.30 -3.68
C VAL A 20 -3.63 -0.64 -4.57
N CYS A 21 -3.37 0.16 -5.61
CA CYS A 21 -2.19 -0.04 -6.46
C CYS A 21 -0.88 0.11 -5.69
N ILE A 22 -0.72 1.21 -4.95
CA ILE A 22 0.49 1.49 -4.15
C ILE A 22 0.72 0.38 -3.12
N ILE A 23 -0.31 0.00 -2.36
CA ILE A 23 -0.22 -1.03 -1.33
C ILE A 23 0.16 -2.37 -1.95
N SER A 24 -0.46 -2.73 -3.08
CA SER A 24 -0.16 -3.99 -3.78
C SER A 24 1.28 -4.03 -4.31
N ASP A 25 1.76 -2.93 -4.88
CA ASP A 25 3.13 -2.84 -5.39
C ASP A 25 4.17 -2.85 -4.26
N LEU A 26 3.91 -2.14 -3.16
CA LEU A 26 4.74 -2.17 -1.95
C LEU A 26 4.74 -3.57 -1.31
N ALA A 27 3.58 -4.21 -1.24
CA ALA A 27 3.44 -5.59 -0.78
C ALA A 27 4.26 -6.54 -1.66
N ARG A 28 4.27 -6.34 -2.98
CA ARG A 28 5.05 -7.17 -3.91
C ARG A 28 6.56 -7.00 -3.66
N ILE A 29 7.03 -5.76 -3.54
CA ILE A 29 8.45 -5.43 -3.31
C ILE A 29 8.94 -5.95 -1.96
N SER A 30 8.06 -5.96 -0.94
CA SER A 30 8.37 -6.41 0.41
C SER A 30 8.05 -7.88 0.66
N GLU A 31 7.64 -8.63 -0.37
CA GLU A 31 7.13 -10.00 -0.24
C GLU A 31 6.07 -10.15 0.88
N ALA A 32 5.22 -9.13 1.03
CA ALA A 32 4.25 -9.10 2.10
C ALA A 32 3.26 -10.26 1.94
N ARG A 33 3.04 -10.99 3.04
CA ARG A 33 2.07 -12.08 3.09
C ARG A 33 1.18 -11.96 4.31
N ILE A 34 -0.05 -12.40 4.15
CA ILE A 34 -1.05 -12.51 5.19
C ILE A 34 -1.26 -13.99 5.51
N GLU A 35 -1.18 -14.30 6.79
CA GLU A 35 -1.41 -15.63 7.33
C GLU A 35 -2.58 -15.57 8.30
N ILE A 36 -3.57 -16.45 8.13
CA ILE A 36 -4.81 -16.47 8.89
C ILE A 36 -4.94 -17.83 9.57
N TYR A 37 -5.01 -17.80 10.89
CA TYR A 37 -5.14 -18.98 11.74
C TYR A 37 -6.53 -19.02 12.36
N PHE A 38 -7.29 -20.06 12.07
CA PHE A 38 -8.64 -20.23 12.60
C PHE A 38 -8.62 -20.97 13.93
N THR A 39 -9.36 -20.44 14.91
CA THR A 39 -9.41 -21.01 16.28
C THR A 39 -10.45 -22.13 16.43
N GLU A 40 -11.40 -22.24 15.50
CA GLU A 40 -12.49 -23.22 15.54
C GLU A 40 -12.26 -24.34 14.51
N GLU A 41 -12.22 -25.60 14.96
CA GLU A 41 -12.29 -26.76 14.06
C GLU A 41 -13.66 -26.80 13.34
N GLY A 42 -13.68 -27.20 12.06
CA GLY A 42 -14.92 -27.27 11.26
C GLY A 42 -15.41 -25.92 10.73
N ILE A 43 -14.60 -24.84 10.83
CA ILE A 43 -14.91 -23.55 10.20
C ILE A 43 -15.11 -23.68 8.69
N GLU A 44 -14.43 -24.63 8.07
CA GLU A 44 -14.54 -25.02 6.65
C GLU A 44 -15.98 -25.33 6.23
N ASP A 45 -16.71 -26.12 7.01
CA ASP A 45 -18.11 -26.46 6.72
C ASP A 45 -19.02 -25.23 6.77
N ARG A 46 -18.61 -24.17 7.47
CA ARG A 46 -19.34 -22.90 7.56
C ARG A 46 -18.95 -21.93 6.46
N LEU A 47 -17.68 -21.91 6.06
CA LEU A 47 -17.19 -21.08 4.98
C LEU A 47 -17.72 -21.53 3.61
N ASP A 48 -17.97 -22.83 3.45
CA ASP A 48 -18.51 -23.43 2.22
C ASP A 48 -20.05 -23.28 2.09
N LEU A 49 -20.71 -22.70 3.10
CA LEU A 49 -22.12 -22.31 3.00
C LEU A 49 -22.20 -20.93 2.33
N ASP A 50 -23.16 -20.75 1.42
CA ASP A 50 -23.43 -19.42 0.87
C ASP A 50 -23.83 -18.46 1.99
N GLY A 51 -23.00 -17.45 2.27
CA GLY A 51 -23.26 -16.49 3.33
C GLY A 51 -22.08 -15.61 3.71
N VAL A 52 -22.35 -14.62 4.56
CA VAL A 52 -21.35 -13.79 5.22
C VAL A 52 -21.17 -14.31 6.65
N PHE A 53 -19.96 -14.74 7.01
CA PHE A 53 -19.67 -15.31 8.31
C PHE A 53 -18.67 -14.46 9.07
N LYS A 54 -19.00 -14.16 10.34
CA LYS A 54 -18.03 -13.66 11.29
C LYS A 54 -17.18 -14.81 11.80
N VAL A 55 -15.87 -14.64 11.78
CA VAL A 55 -14.91 -15.66 12.22
C VAL A 55 -13.94 -15.08 13.24
N ASN A 56 -13.56 -15.89 14.22
CA ASN A 56 -12.46 -15.58 15.13
C ASN A 56 -11.19 -16.17 14.52
N CYS A 57 -10.23 -15.33 14.19
CA CYS A 57 -8.93 -15.76 13.68
C CYS A 57 -7.81 -14.86 14.20
N GLU A 58 -6.60 -15.41 14.21
CA GLU A 58 -5.36 -14.66 14.38
C GLU A 58 -4.80 -14.37 12.99
N VAL A 59 -4.32 -13.14 12.78
CA VAL A 59 -3.78 -12.72 11.49
C VAL A 59 -2.38 -12.17 11.70
N GLU A 60 -1.42 -12.77 11.01
CA GLU A 60 -0.05 -12.28 10.96
C GLU A 60 0.24 -11.70 9.58
N VAL A 61 0.88 -10.52 9.56
CA VAL A 61 1.37 -9.90 8.34
C VAL A 61 2.88 -9.82 8.40
N TRP A 62 3.51 -10.50 7.46
CA TRP A 62 4.96 -10.57 7.36
C TRP A 62 5.42 -9.65 6.24
N THR A 63 6.29 -8.68 6.55
CA THR A 63 6.95 -7.84 5.54
C THR A 63 8.46 -8.03 5.61
N LYS A 64 9.10 -8.06 4.44
CA LYS A 64 10.55 -8.20 4.32
C LYS A 64 11.17 -6.90 3.79
N HIS A 65 12.16 -6.41 4.53
CA HIS A 65 13.21 -5.48 4.05
C HIS A 65 12.78 -4.07 3.59
N TYR A 66 11.48 -3.73 3.63
CA TYR A 66 10.96 -2.42 3.24
C TYR A 66 10.08 -1.80 4.34
N ASP A 67 10.08 -0.47 4.48
CA ASP A 67 9.27 0.27 5.46
C ASP A 67 7.81 0.38 5.00
N PHE A 68 7.15 -0.77 4.95
CA PHE A 68 5.74 -0.93 4.65
C PHE A 68 5.12 -1.83 5.73
N GLY A 69 3.97 -1.40 6.24
CA GLY A 69 3.18 -2.14 7.22
C GLY A 69 1.73 -2.21 6.79
N PHE A 70 1.12 -3.36 7.04
CA PHE A 70 -0.29 -3.61 6.84
C PHE A 70 -0.75 -4.46 8.01
N GLU A 71 -1.72 -3.98 8.78
CA GLU A 71 -2.19 -4.64 9.99
C GLU A 71 -3.71 -4.73 9.96
N LEU A 72 -4.24 -5.89 10.31
CA LEU A 72 -5.67 -6.06 10.53
C LEU A 72 -6.00 -5.75 11.98
N LEU A 73 -7.05 -4.96 12.21
CA LEU A 73 -7.46 -4.59 13.56
C LEU A 73 -8.26 -5.72 14.20
N ASP A 74 -7.70 -6.32 15.26
CA ASP A 74 -8.29 -7.38 16.08
C ASP A 74 -9.62 -6.97 16.76
N THR A 75 -9.82 -5.67 16.96
CA THR A 75 -11.04 -5.08 17.52
C THR A 75 -12.25 -5.18 16.58
N ALA A 76 -12.03 -5.46 15.29
CA ALA A 76 -13.10 -5.54 14.30
C ALA A 76 -13.41 -6.99 13.91
N PRO A 77 -14.69 -7.36 13.72
CA PRO A 77 -15.03 -8.66 13.16
C PRO A 77 -14.48 -8.80 11.73
N ILE A 78 -13.87 -9.95 11.46
CA ILE A 78 -13.47 -10.35 10.11
C ILE A 78 -14.63 -11.13 9.48
N PHE A 79 -15.01 -10.72 8.28
CA PHE A 79 -16.10 -11.32 7.52
C PHE A 79 -15.56 -12.12 6.35
N PHE A 80 -16.08 -13.33 6.15
CA PHE A 80 -15.78 -14.16 4.99
C PHE A 80 -17.03 -14.39 4.14
N LYS A 81 -16.85 -14.38 2.82
CA LYS A 81 -17.86 -14.76 1.83
C LYS A 81 -17.22 -15.65 0.76
N LEU A 82 -17.84 -16.78 0.43
CA LEU A 82 -17.43 -17.62 -0.70
C LEU A 82 -17.79 -16.93 -2.03
N SER A 83 -16.84 -16.90 -2.95
CA SER A 83 -17.02 -16.44 -4.34
C SER A 83 -17.26 -17.61 -5.28
N ASP A 84 -17.80 -17.33 -6.47
CA ASP A 84 -18.11 -18.33 -7.50
C ASP A 84 -16.86 -19.12 -7.95
N ASP A 85 -15.68 -18.51 -7.84
CA ASP A 85 -14.38 -19.11 -8.18
C ASP A 85 -13.78 -19.95 -7.03
N HIS A 86 -14.58 -20.28 -6.01
CA HIS A 86 -14.16 -21.04 -4.82
C HIS A 86 -13.04 -20.35 -4.01
N LYS A 87 -12.96 -19.01 -4.10
CA LYS A 87 -12.09 -18.17 -3.27
C LYS A 87 -12.90 -17.50 -2.17
N TYR A 88 -12.27 -17.15 -1.05
CA TYR A 88 -12.95 -16.41 0.01
C TYR A 88 -12.64 -14.92 -0.08
N LEU A 89 -13.69 -14.11 -0.07
CA LEU A 89 -13.60 -12.66 0.11
C LEU A 89 -13.60 -12.38 1.61
N MET A 90 -12.50 -11.81 2.09
CA MET A 90 -12.31 -11.41 3.47
C MET A 90 -12.39 -9.89 3.59
N ARG A 91 -13.26 -9.37 4.46
CA ARG A 91 -13.34 -7.93 4.74
C ARG A 91 -13.01 -7.64 6.20
N SER A 92 -12.07 -6.73 6.42
CA SER A 92 -11.60 -6.36 7.76
C SER A 92 -11.22 -4.88 7.86
N ALA A 93 -11.35 -4.33 9.06
CA ALA A 93 -10.72 -3.06 9.38
C ALA A 93 -9.18 -3.24 9.39
N THR A 94 -8.47 -2.25 8.89
CA THR A 94 -7.02 -2.30 8.69
C THR A 94 -6.36 -0.95 8.92
N THR A 95 -5.11 -0.98 9.32
CA THR A 95 -4.21 0.17 9.36
C THR A 95 -3.04 -0.07 8.41
N ILE A 96 -2.62 0.99 7.74
CA ILE A 96 -1.57 0.96 6.73
C ILE A 96 -0.46 1.90 7.17
N LYS A 97 0.77 1.41 7.11
CA LYS A 97 1.99 2.21 7.25
C LYS A 97 2.69 2.26 5.91
N LEU A 98 2.62 3.41 5.24
CA LEU A 98 3.37 3.67 4.01
C LEU A 98 4.80 4.13 4.35
N PRO A 99 5.74 4.09 3.38
CA PRO A 99 7.05 4.72 3.54
C PRO A 99 6.89 6.20 3.89
N LYS A 100 7.78 6.71 4.76
CA LYS A 100 7.69 8.06 5.32
C LYS A 100 7.35 9.17 4.31
N PRO A 101 8.00 9.27 3.13
CA PRO A 101 7.66 10.33 2.17
C PRO A 101 6.20 10.34 1.72
N LEU A 102 5.54 9.17 1.66
CA LEU A 102 4.12 9.07 1.35
C LEU A 102 3.27 9.42 2.57
N MET A 103 3.63 8.92 3.76
CA MET A 103 2.92 9.25 5.00
C MET A 103 2.92 10.76 5.28
N ASP A 104 4.04 11.44 5.02
CA ASP A 104 4.19 12.88 5.21
C ASP A 104 3.17 13.67 4.36
N ILE A 105 2.76 13.17 3.17
CA ILE A 105 1.68 13.76 2.36
C ILE A 105 0.37 13.73 3.13
N PHE A 106 -0.05 12.54 3.58
CA PHE A 106 -1.29 12.40 4.34
C PHE A 106 -1.27 13.23 5.62
N GLU A 107 -0.16 13.19 6.37
CA GLU A 107 0.00 13.97 7.61
C GLU A 107 -0.10 15.48 7.37
N SER A 108 0.45 15.98 6.26
CA SER A 108 0.37 17.41 5.92
C SER A 108 -1.07 17.89 5.66
N HIS A 109 -1.92 16.98 5.16
CA HIS A 109 -3.35 17.22 4.92
C HIS A 109 -4.24 16.86 6.11
N TYR A 110 -3.72 16.09 7.07
CA TYR A 110 -4.41 15.64 8.28
C TYR A 110 -4.50 16.72 9.38
N ALA A 111 -4.13 17.97 9.11
CA ALA A 111 -4.09 19.04 10.11
C ALA A 111 -5.48 19.36 10.68
N ASN A 112 -5.85 18.70 11.79
CA ASN A 112 -7.06 18.98 12.55
C ASN A 112 -6.75 19.90 13.74
N PRO A 113 -7.23 21.17 13.73
CA PRO A 113 -7.05 22.08 14.86
C PRO A 113 -7.80 21.66 16.15
N LEU A 114 -8.68 20.66 16.09
CA LEU A 114 -9.46 20.16 17.23
C LEU A 114 -8.74 19.06 18.03
N PHE A 115 -7.73 18.41 17.46
CA PHE A 115 -7.06 17.26 18.06
C PHE A 115 -5.54 17.37 17.95
N GLU A 116 -4.93 18.26 18.73
CA GLU A 116 -3.49 18.57 18.71
C GLU A 116 -2.57 17.38 19.03
N ASN A 117 -3.10 16.27 19.56
CA ASN A 117 -2.34 15.10 20.03
C ASN A 117 -2.72 13.77 19.36
N VAL A 118 -3.53 13.79 18.30
CA VAL A 118 -3.90 12.55 17.61
C VAL A 118 -2.83 12.25 16.56
N GLN A 119 -2.07 11.19 16.79
CA GLN A 119 -1.16 10.64 15.79
C GLN A 119 -1.98 10.19 14.58
N PHE A 120 -1.61 10.65 13.38
CA PHE A 120 -2.24 10.20 12.16
C PHE A 120 -1.99 8.71 11.95
N MET A 121 -3.04 8.00 11.57
CA MET A 121 -2.95 6.62 11.13
C MET A 121 -3.83 6.49 9.89
N LEU A 122 -3.27 5.98 8.81
CA LEU A 122 -4.03 5.69 7.60
C LEU A 122 -4.82 4.41 7.86
N SER A 123 -6.13 4.54 8.09
CA SER A 123 -7.01 3.43 8.45
C SER A 123 -8.22 3.33 7.54
N GLY A 124 -8.72 2.11 7.42
CA GLY A 124 -9.84 1.82 6.53
C GLY A 124 -10.34 0.39 6.64
N ARG A 125 -11.09 -0.03 5.63
CA ARG A 125 -11.55 -1.40 5.45
C ARG A 125 -10.93 -1.95 4.18
N ALA A 126 -10.20 -3.04 4.30
CA ALA A 126 -9.67 -3.76 3.15
C ALA A 126 -10.57 -4.95 2.81
N GLU A 127 -10.72 -5.22 1.52
CA GLU A 127 -11.24 -6.47 0.99
C GLU A 127 -10.10 -7.27 0.37
N LEU A 128 -9.94 -8.51 0.82
CA LEU A 128 -8.88 -9.42 0.43
C LEU A 128 -9.49 -10.68 -0.18
N CYS A 129 -8.98 -11.12 -1.33
CA CYS A 129 -9.22 -12.44 -1.88
C CYS A 129 -8.22 -13.42 -1.28
N VAL A 130 -8.70 -14.33 -0.43
CA VAL A 130 -7.86 -15.32 0.23
C VAL A 130 -8.21 -16.72 -0.27
N GLU A 131 -7.18 -17.43 -0.69
CA GLU A 131 -7.27 -18.83 -1.09
C GLU A 131 -7.10 -19.73 0.13
N ARG A 132 -7.79 -20.88 0.07
CA ARG A 132 -7.69 -21.94 1.07
C ARG A 132 -6.35 -22.64 0.93
N ASP A 133 -5.61 -22.76 2.02
CA ASP A 133 -4.39 -23.57 2.06
C ASP A 133 -4.64 -24.90 2.80
N TYR A 134 -4.86 -24.87 4.13
CA TYR A 134 -5.10 -26.04 4.98
C TYR A 134 -6.26 -25.85 5.99
N ARG A 135 -6.71 -26.94 6.64
CA ARG A 135 -7.93 -27.02 7.48
C ARG A 135 -8.19 -25.84 8.44
N CYS A 136 -7.15 -25.32 9.08
CA CYS A 136 -7.27 -24.18 10.02
C CYS A 136 -6.29 -23.04 9.66
N TYR A 137 -5.81 -23.00 8.42
CA TYR A 137 -4.75 -22.09 7.99
C TYR A 137 -4.96 -21.61 6.56
N MET A 138 -4.92 -20.30 6.35
CA MET A 138 -4.86 -19.69 5.02
C MET A 138 -3.62 -18.82 4.92
N MET A 139 -2.93 -18.89 3.78
CA MET A 139 -1.78 -18.04 3.51
C MET A 139 -1.88 -17.48 2.11
N ASN A 140 -1.74 -16.16 1.99
CA ASN A 140 -1.78 -15.46 0.71
C ASN A 140 -0.69 -14.39 0.68
N TYR A 141 -0.09 -14.17 -0.50
CA TYR A 141 0.66 -12.93 -0.72
C TYR A 141 -0.32 -11.76 -0.73
N LEU A 142 0.01 -10.67 -0.04
CA LEU A 142 -0.89 -9.53 0.09
C LEU A 142 -1.13 -8.83 -1.25
N ALA A 143 -0.09 -8.73 -2.09
CA ALA A 143 -0.16 -8.06 -3.39
C ALA A 143 -1.26 -8.58 -4.33
N PRO A 144 -1.39 -9.91 -4.58
CA PRO A 144 -2.49 -10.44 -5.37
C PRO A 144 -3.81 -10.58 -4.60
N ALA A 145 -3.76 -10.53 -3.25
CA ALA A 145 -4.96 -10.69 -2.42
C ALA A 145 -5.75 -9.40 -2.28
N LEU A 146 -5.10 -8.22 -2.23
CA LEU A 146 -5.78 -6.95 -2.01
C LEU A 146 -6.65 -6.55 -3.21
N LEU A 147 -7.97 -6.50 -3.00
CA LEU A 147 -8.94 -6.13 -4.02
C LEU A 147 -9.37 -4.68 -3.87
N GLU A 148 -9.78 -4.28 -2.66
CA GLU A 148 -10.35 -2.98 -2.39
C GLU A 148 -9.84 -2.43 -1.06
N PHE A 149 -9.81 -1.10 -0.97
CA PHE A 149 -9.58 -0.36 0.26
C PHE A 149 -10.54 0.82 0.33
N GLU A 150 -11.24 0.96 1.44
CA GLU A 150 -12.11 2.10 1.71
C GLU A 150 -11.65 2.82 2.98
N PHE A 151 -11.52 4.15 2.94
CA PHE A 151 -11.28 4.93 4.15
C PHE A 151 -12.37 4.69 5.19
N ASP A 152 -11.98 4.55 6.46
CA ASP A 152 -12.93 4.52 7.56
C ASP A 152 -13.53 5.90 7.82
N GLU A 153 -14.52 5.98 8.71
CA GLU A 153 -15.24 7.21 8.96
C GLU A 153 -14.32 8.34 9.48
N MET A 154 -13.25 8.00 10.20
CA MET A 154 -12.31 8.96 10.75
C MET A 154 -11.38 9.50 9.68
N SER A 155 -10.64 8.63 8.98
CA SER A 155 -9.76 9.00 7.88
C SER A 155 -10.53 9.74 6.79
N ASP A 156 -11.76 9.30 6.48
CA ASP A 156 -12.59 9.98 5.50
C ASP A 156 -12.95 11.39 5.95
N THR A 157 -13.40 11.56 7.19
CA THR A 157 -13.76 12.88 7.71
C THR A 157 -12.57 13.85 7.70
N MET A 158 -11.37 13.37 8.03
CA MET A 158 -10.19 14.23 8.15
C MET A 158 -9.57 14.60 6.80
N LEU A 159 -9.64 13.71 5.80
CA LEU A 159 -8.98 13.90 4.52
C LEU A 159 -9.92 14.38 3.41
N ARG A 160 -11.24 14.42 3.65
CA ARG A 160 -12.29 14.69 2.65
C ARG A 160 -12.02 15.92 1.77
N SER A 161 -11.50 16.99 2.36
CA SER A 161 -11.23 18.24 1.64
C SER A 161 -10.00 18.20 0.75
N SER A 162 -9.14 17.19 0.94
CA SER A 162 -7.80 17.11 0.35
C SER A 162 -7.60 15.92 -0.59
N TYR A 163 -8.63 15.10 -0.85
CA TYR A 163 -8.49 13.89 -1.67
C TYR A 163 -7.85 14.14 -3.04
N ALA A 164 -8.27 15.19 -3.75
CA ALA A 164 -7.73 15.50 -5.07
C ALA A 164 -6.26 15.96 -5.01
N GLN A 165 -5.89 16.68 -3.96
CA GLN A 165 -4.52 17.14 -3.72
C GLN A 165 -3.61 15.96 -3.37
N ILE A 166 -4.03 15.13 -2.42
CA ILE A 166 -3.32 13.91 -2.01
C ILE A 166 -3.11 12.99 -3.22
N TYR A 167 -4.15 12.77 -4.03
CA TYR A 167 -4.03 11.99 -5.26
C TYR A 167 -2.94 12.55 -6.17
N SER A 168 -2.98 13.85 -6.47
CA SER A 168 -2.00 14.50 -7.35
C SER A 168 -0.57 14.40 -6.82
N GLU A 169 -0.38 14.55 -5.50
CA GLU A 169 0.92 14.42 -4.84
C GLU A 169 1.45 12.99 -4.86
N LEU A 170 0.57 11.98 -4.82
CA LEU A 170 0.94 10.57 -4.88
C LEU A 170 1.25 10.05 -6.30
N GLU A 171 0.85 10.75 -7.36
CA GLU A 171 1.01 10.27 -8.75
C GLU A 171 2.47 9.94 -9.10
N GLU A 172 3.44 10.77 -8.70
CA GLU A 172 4.86 10.51 -8.99
C GLU A 172 5.38 9.30 -8.19
N PHE A 173 4.93 9.15 -6.94
CA PHE A 173 5.29 8.00 -6.10
C PHE A 173 4.75 6.70 -6.67
N GLN A 174 3.47 6.68 -7.07
CA GLN A 174 2.81 5.52 -7.64
C GLN A 174 3.57 5.00 -8.87
N ARG A 175 4.04 5.91 -9.75
CA ARG A 175 4.81 5.53 -10.94
C ARG A 175 6.14 4.85 -10.58
N TRP A 176 6.89 5.42 -9.63
CA TRP A 176 8.18 4.85 -9.20
C TRP A 176 8.02 3.53 -8.46
N ILE A 177 7.01 3.43 -7.59
CA ILE A 177 6.69 2.21 -6.85
C ILE A 177 6.25 1.11 -7.82
N GLY A 178 5.34 1.40 -8.75
CA GLY A 178 4.89 0.43 -9.75
C GLY A 178 6.00 -0.05 -10.66
N PHE A 179 6.89 0.86 -11.11
CA PHE A 179 8.07 0.48 -11.88
C PHE A 179 9.00 -0.45 -11.09
N ALA A 180 9.28 -0.12 -9.82
CA ALA A 180 10.10 -0.98 -8.97
C ALA A 180 9.44 -2.35 -8.72
N ALA A 181 8.11 -2.41 -8.58
CA ALA A 181 7.41 -3.67 -8.40
C ALA A 181 7.52 -4.59 -9.63
N VAL A 182 7.43 -4.04 -10.85
CA VAL A 182 7.68 -4.79 -12.10
C VAL A 182 9.12 -5.29 -12.15
N MET A 183 10.09 -4.45 -11.76
CA MET A 183 11.49 -4.89 -11.70
C MET A 183 11.69 -6.03 -10.70
N HIS A 184 11.00 -6.01 -9.56
CA HIS A 184 11.09 -7.02 -8.51
C HIS A 184 10.60 -8.39 -8.99
N GLU A 185 9.54 -8.47 -9.81
CA GLU A 185 9.03 -9.74 -10.36
C GLU A 185 10.08 -10.52 -11.17
N GLY A 186 11.02 -9.81 -11.80
CA GLY A 186 12.13 -10.41 -12.54
C GLY A 186 13.32 -10.85 -11.67
N MET A 187 13.31 -10.56 -10.36
CA MET A 187 14.45 -10.82 -9.48
C MET A 187 14.33 -12.17 -8.78
N ILE A 188 15.33 -13.03 -8.98
CA ILE A 188 15.44 -14.35 -8.32
C ILE A 188 16.37 -14.27 -7.09
N ASP A 189 17.27 -13.29 -7.03
CA ASP A 189 18.28 -13.16 -5.98
C ASP A 189 17.93 -12.07 -4.95
N TYR A 190 18.00 -12.45 -3.69
CA TYR A 190 17.75 -11.64 -2.51
C TYR A 190 18.59 -10.36 -2.46
N GLN A 191 19.87 -10.41 -2.84
CA GLN A 191 20.72 -9.21 -2.80
C GLN A 191 20.24 -8.12 -3.76
N ASN A 192 19.67 -8.53 -4.90
CA ASN A 192 19.10 -7.60 -5.86
C ASN A 192 17.80 -6.97 -5.34
N ALA A 193 16.95 -7.74 -4.65
CA ALA A 193 15.74 -7.23 -4.01
C ALA A 193 16.05 -6.19 -2.93
N GLU A 194 17.00 -6.46 -2.02
CA GLU A 194 17.42 -5.46 -1.03
C GLU A 194 17.98 -4.19 -1.67
N ARG A 195 18.79 -4.34 -2.74
CA ARG A 195 19.37 -3.19 -3.44
C ARG A 195 18.29 -2.37 -4.12
N LEU A 196 17.32 -3.01 -4.76
CA LEU A 196 16.16 -2.36 -5.36
C LEU A 196 15.42 -1.53 -4.32
N GLN A 197 15.11 -2.12 -3.17
CA GLN A 197 14.45 -1.45 -2.06
C GLN A 197 15.23 -0.23 -1.54
N LYS A 198 16.55 -0.37 -1.33
CA LYS A 198 17.41 0.76 -0.94
C LYS A 198 17.40 1.88 -1.98
N HIS A 199 17.46 1.53 -3.25
CA HIS A 199 17.42 2.52 -4.33
C HIS A 199 16.05 3.19 -4.44
N LEU A 200 14.97 2.44 -4.29
CA LEU A 200 13.62 2.99 -4.27
C LEU A 200 13.46 4.01 -3.14
N ASN A 201 13.93 3.71 -1.92
CA ASN A 201 13.89 4.66 -0.80
C ASN A 201 14.58 5.99 -1.12
N ILE A 202 15.74 5.96 -1.77
CA ILE A 202 16.45 7.18 -2.20
C ILE A 202 15.60 7.98 -3.19
N ILE A 203 14.91 7.29 -4.11
CA ILE A 203 14.03 7.93 -5.09
C ILE A 203 12.82 8.57 -4.40
N LEU A 204 12.12 7.83 -3.54
CA LEU A 204 10.94 8.35 -2.84
C LEU A 204 11.30 9.54 -1.94
N GLU A 205 12.45 9.51 -1.26
CA GLU A 205 12.93 10.63 -0.47
C GLU A 205 13.28 11.85 -1.35
N TYR A 206 13.92 11.64 -2.50
CA TYR A 206 14.23 12.73 -3.43
C TYR A 206 12.96 13.40 -3.96
N VAL A 207 11.96 12.61 -4.36
CA VAL A 207 10.66 13.09 -4.84
C VAL A 207 9.88 13.78 -3.71
N GLY A 208 9.85 13.19 -2.51
CA GLY A 208 9.19 13.78 -1.34
C GLY A 208 9.75 15.12 -0.89
N ASN A 209 11.00 15.44 -1.26
CA ASN A 209 11.58 16.77 -1.10
C ASN A 209 11.16 17.78 -2.19
N GLY A 210 10.11 17.49 -2.96
CA GLY A 210 9.57 18.34 -4.02
C GLY A 210 10.44 18.41 -5.27
N ARG A 211 11.35 17.45 -5.48
CA ARG A 211 12.27 17.43 -6.63
C ARG A 211 11.73 16.48 -7.71
N THR A 212 11.78 16.93 -8.96
CA THR A 212 11.25 16.15 -10.08
C THR A 212 12.31 15.27 -10.74
N LEU A 213 11.88 14.10 -11.21
CA LEU A 213 12.70 13.20 -12.03
C LEU A 213 12.03 12.94 -13.38
N PRO A 214 12.76 12.97 -14.51
CA PRO A 214 12.20 12.66 -15.82
C PRO A 214 11.93 11.15 -15.95
N PHE A 215 10.78 10.70 -15.46
CA PHE A 215 10.38 9.30 -15.33
C PHE A 215 10.67 8.47 -16.58
N GLU A 216 10.04 8.78 -17.73
CA GLU A 216 10.15 8.01 -18.98
C GLU A 216 11.60 7.77 -19.45
N LYS A 217 12.42 8.82 -19.36
CA LYS A 217 13.82 8.74 -19.80
C LYS A 217 14.64 7.87 -18.85
N LEU A 218 14.34 7.93 -17.56
CA LEU A 218 15.08 7.22 -16.53
C LEU A 218 14.67 5.76 -16.44
N THR A 219 13.39 5.43 -16.56
CA THR A 219 12.90 4.04 -16.58
C THR A 219 13.49 3.28 -17.76
N THR A 220 13.54 3.89 -18.96
CA THR A 220 14.21 3.31 -20.13
C THR A 220 15.68 2.95 -19.85
N LEU A 221 16.41 3.80 -19.12
CA LEU A 221 17.80 3.52 -18.74
C LEU A 221 17.89 2.42 -17.67
N CYS A 222 16.93 2.37 -16.75
CA CYS A 222 16.86 1.35 -15.71
C CYS A 222 16.53 -0.03 -16.26
N ASP A 223 15.67 -0.12 -17.29
CA ASP A 223 15.34 -1.35 -18.00
C ASP A 223 16.59 -1.95 -18.66
N VAL A 224 17.35 -1.12 -19.38
CA VAL A 224 18.61 -1.56 -20.00
C VAL A 224 19.65 -1.96 -18.95
N ALA A 225 19.69 -1.25 -17.81
CA ALA A 225 20.63 -1.53 -16.73
C ALA A 225 20.19 -2.69 -15.81
N GLY A 226 18.94 -3.16 -15.91
CA GLY A 226 18.34 -4.11 -14.97
C GLY A 226 18.37 -3.63 -13.50
N SER A 227 18.42 -2.32 -13.25
CA SER A 227 18.45 -1.76 -11.89
C SER A 227 18.06 -0.28 -11.85
N LEU A 228 17.65 0.20 -10.66
CA LEU A 228 17.41 1.63 -10.38
C LEU A 228 18.70 2.47 -10.25
N GLN A 229 19.87 1.88 -10.48
CA GLN A 229 21.16 2.56 -10.34
C GLN A 229 21.29 3.85 -11.17
N PRO A 230 20.81 3.95 -12.42
CA PRO A 230 20.89 5.18 -13.20
C PRO A 230 20.21 6.38 -12.51
N VAL A 231 19.07 6.17 -11.86
CA VAL A 231 18.33 7.21 -11.14
C VAL A 231 19.10 7.64 -9.91
N VAL A 232 19.57 6.69 -9.11
CA VAL A 232 20.34 6.97 -7.90
C VAL A 232 21.63 7.72 -8.23
N SER A 233 22.31 7.36 -9.31
CA SER A 233 23.50 8.07 -9.79
C SER A 233 23.18 9.53 -10.19
N LEU A 234 22.03 9.77 -10.83
CA LEU A 234 21.57 11.13 -11.14
C LEU A 234 21.25 11.93 -9.88
N ILE A 235 20.51 11.35 -8.93
CA ILE A 235 20.17 11.98 -7.65
C ILE A 235 21.43 12.42 -6.91
N ARG A 236 22.41 11.51 -6.76
CA ARG A 236 23.69 11.82 -6.09
C ARG A 236 24.44 12.95 -6.77
N LYS A 237 24.47 12.96 -8.11
CA LYS A 237 25.08 14.05 -8.88
C LYS A 237 24.37 15.39 -8.62
N ASN A 238 23.05 15.41 -8.61
CA ASN A 238 22.27 16.62 -8.36
C ASN A 238 22.46 17.15 -6.93
N MET A 239 22.55 16.25 -5.94
CA MET A 239 22.85 16.62 -4.56
C MET A 239 24.25 17.23 -4.42
N GLN A 240 25.26 16.63 -5.05
CA GLN A 240 26.64 17.13 -5.01
C GLN A 240 26.76 18.53 -5.66
N VAL A 241 26.09 18.75 -6.80
CA VAL A 241 26.08 20.08 -7.45
C VAL A 241 25.43 21.14 -6.56
N ALA A 242 24.38 20.79 -5.80
CA ALA A 242 23.76 21.72 -4.87
C ALA A 242 24.72 22.12 -3.73
N GLU A 243 25.44 21.16 -3.14
CA GLU A 243 26.41 21.43 -2.07
C GLU A 243 27.58 22.31 -2.53
N ASP A 244 28.06 22.12 -3.76
CA ASP A 244 29.16 22.91 -4.32
C ASP A 244 28.72 24.32 -4.74
N ALA A 245 27.43 24.57 -4.98
CA ALA A 245 26.90 25.90 -5.29
C ALA A 245 26.75 26.81 -4.06
N TYR A 246 26.80 26.26 -2.85
CA TYR A 246 26.71 27.00 -1.59
C TYR A 246 28.07 27.20 -0.88
N LYS A 247 29.18 26.86 -1.54
CA LYS A 247 30.56 27.16 -1.11
C LYS A 247 31.13 28.34 -1.88
#